data_AF-A0A1Q7Q6F8-F1
#
_entry.id   AF-A0A1Q7Q6F8-F1
#
_cell.length_a   1.000
_cell.length_b   1.000
_cell.length_c   1.000
_cell.angle_alpha   90.00
_cell.angle_beta   90.00
_cell.angle_gamma   90.00
#
_symmetry.space_group_name_H-M   'P 1'
#
loop_
_entity.id
_entity.type
_entity.pdbx_description
1 polymer ?
#
loop_
_entity_poly.entity_id
_entity_poly.type
_entity_poly.pdbx_seq_one_letter_code
_entity_poly.pdbx_strand_id
1 'polypeptide(L)' 'MPKTSEDFALFNVRLPAGTVERIHRYRDYLNETQPGIEASASTAARMLLFRALEQVEAEMGIPNKVSRSKGDLVHRKKP' A
#
# COMPACT_ATOMS: atom_id res chain seq x y z
N MET A 1 -14.97 -7.48 21.01
CA MET A 1 -13.97 -6.50 20.55
C MET A 1 -12.83 -7.30 19.94
N PRO A 2 -12.64 -7.31 18.61
CA PRO A 2 -11.52 -8.04 18.03
C PRO A 2 -10.20 -7.36 18.39
N LYS A 3 -9.19 -8.15 18.74
CA LYS A 3 -7.89 -7.71 19.28
C LYS A 3 -7.07 -7.04 18.18
N THR A 4 -6.86 -5.72 18.31
CA THR A 4 -6.31 -4.81 17.30
C THR A 4 -4.78 -4.89 17.06
N SER A 5 -4.11 -5.97 17.47
CA SER A 5 -2.65 -6.12 17.33
C SER A 5 -2.20 -7.28 16.46
N GLU A 6 -3.09 -8.19 16.05
CA GLU A 6 -2.72 -9.37 15.24
C GLU A 6 -2.66 -9.07 13.73
N ASP A 7 -3.14 -7.91 13.30
CA ASP A 7 -3.25 -7.55 11.87
C ASP A 7 -2.02 -6.83 11.30
N PHE A 8 -1.10 -6.38 12.15
CA PHE A 8 0.05 -5.56 11.72
C PHE A 8 1.36 -6.04 12.34
N ALA A 9 2.35 -6.30 11.48
CA ALA A 9 3.71 -6.58 11.90
C ALA A 9 4.58 -5.32 11.84
N LEU A 10 5.31 -5.04 12.93
CA LEU A 10 6.41 -4.09 12.92
C LEU A 10 7.69 -4.83 12.54
N PHE A 11 8.39 -4.34 11.53
CA PHE A 11 9.70 -4.87 11.16
C PHE A 11 10.70 -3.73 11.04
N ASN A 12 11.94 -4.01 11.44
CA ASN A 12 13.07 -3.09 11.32
C ASN A 12 13.88 -3.48 10.08
N VAL A 13 14.30 -2.50 9.30
CA VAL A 13 15.09 -2.72 8.08
C VAL A 13 16.28 -1.77 8.04
N ARG A 14 17.43 -2.26 7.56
CA ARG A 14 18.58 -1.41 7.24
C ARG A 14 18.47 -1.00 5.77
N LEU A 15 18.50 0.30 5.53
CA LEU A 15 18.36 0.88 4.20
C LEU A 15 19.63 1.67 3.84
N PRO A 16 19.93 1.84 2.54
CA PRO A 16 21.00 2.74 2.11
C PRO A 16 20.81 4.15 2.68
N ALA A 17 21.92 4.84 2.93
CA ALA A 17 21.89 6.26 3.29
C ALA A 17 21.12 7.06 2.23
N GLY A 18 20.33 8.05 2.64
CA GLY A 18 19.49 8.83 1.72
C GLY A 18 18.09 8.26 1.48
N THR A 19 17.81 7.02 1.93
CA THR A 19 16.49 6.39 1.68
C THR A 19 15.37 7.05 2.49
N VAL A 20 15.65 7.50 3.70
CA VAL A 20 14.66 8.19 4.55
C VAL A 20 14.23 9.52 3.92
N GLU A 21 15.17 10.27 3.36
CA GLU A 21 14.94 11.52 2.64
C GLU A 21 14.07 11.30 1.39
N ARG A 22 14.26 10.17 0.69
CA ARG A 22 13.40 9.79 -0.43
C ARG A 22 11.97 9.50 0.03
N ILE A 23 11.80 8.81 1.16
CA ILE A 23 10.48 8.56 1.75
C ILE A 23 9.80 9.89 2.14
N HIS A 24 10.54 10.84 2.71
CA HIS A 24 10.01 12.17 3.03
C HIS A 24 9.56 12.94 1.80
N ARG A 25 10.35 12.94 0.71
CA ARG A 25 9.90 13.57 -0.55
C ARG A 25 8.61 12.97 -1.08
N TYR A 26 8.45 11.65 -0.98
CA TYR A 26 7.21 11.00 -1.40
C TYR A 26 6.03 11.32 -0.46
N ARG A 27 6.27 11.38 0.84
CA ARG A 27 5.28 11.86 1.83
C ARG A 27 4.77 13.27 1.47
N ASP A 28 5.69 14.18 1.16
CA ASP A 28 5.36 15.57 0.85
C ASP A 28 4.54 15.64 -0.44
N TYR A 29 4.98 14.93 -1.47
CA TYR A 29 4.20 14.76 -2.70
C TYR A 29 2.78 14.22 -2.45
N LEU A 30 2.60 13.23 -1.57
CA LEU A 30 1.27 12.72 -1.23
C LEU A 30 0.39 13.80 -0.60
N ASN A 31 0.94 14.58 0.32
CA ASN A 31 0.20 15.65 1.00
C ASN A 31 -0.12 16.82 0.08
N GLU A 32 0.73 17.11 -0.90
CA GLU A 32 0.48 18.13 -1.93
C GLU A 32 -0.58 17.69 -2.93
N THR A 33 -0.57 16.42 -3.34
CA THR A 33 -1.39 15.92 -4.45
C THR A 33 -2.71 15.27 -4.02
N GLN A 34 -2.84 14.86 -2.76
CA GLN A 34 -4.04 14.20 -2.24
C GLN A 34 -4.54 14.95 -1.00
N PRO A 35 -5.43 15.94 -1.18
CA PRO A 35 -6.04 16.66 -0.07
C PRO A 35 -6.71 15.70 0.93
N GLY A 36 -6.40 15.85 2.22
CA GLY A 36 -7.01 15.09 3.31
C GLY A 36 -6.36 13.74 3.64
N ILE A 37 -5.26 13.36 2.96
CA ILE A 37 -4.54 12.11 3.31
C ILE A 37 -3.68 12.24 4.57
N GLU A 38 -3.17 13.45 4.87
CA GLU A 38 -2.26 13.75 5.98
C GLU A 38 -1.19 12.65 6.18
N ALA A 39 -0.52 12.28 5.08
CA ALA A 39 0.40 11.18 5.02
C ALA A 39 1.58 11.37 5.97
N SER A 40 1.83 10.35 6.80
CA SER A 40 3.04 10.19 7.60
C SER A 40 4.17 9.55 6.78
N ALA A 41 5.41 9.62 7.27
CA ALA A 41 6.53 8.89 6.67
C ALA A 41 6.28 7.36 6.67
N SER A 42 5.61 6.85 7.70
CA SER A 42 5.25 5.42 7.78
C SER A 42 4.18 5.05 6.75
N THR A 43 3.20 5.93 6.51
CA THR A 43 2.21 5.77 5.43
C THR A 43 2.89 5.75 4.06
N ALA A 44 3.75 6.73 3.79
CA ALA A 44 4.51 6.82 2.56
C ALA A 44 5.38 5.57 2.31
N ALA A 45 6.09 5.09 3.34
CA ALA A 45 6.88 3.88 3.27
C ALA A 45 6.04 2.63 2.95
N ARG A 46 4.87 2.47 3.61
CA ARG A 46 3.95 1.35 3.33
C ARG A 46 3.44 1.38 1.89
N MET A 47 3.04 2.56 1.40
CA MET A 47 2.55 2.70 0.02
C MET A 47 3.64 2.37 -1.01
N LEU A 48 4.87 2.83 -0.80
CA LEU A 48 6.00 2.48 -1.67
C LEU A 48 6.30 0.98 -1.63
N LEU A 49 6.26 0.37 -0.44
CA LEU A 49 6.46 -1.07 -0.28
C LEU A 49 5.38 -1.87 -1.01
N PHE A 50 4.11 -1.52 -0.85
CA PHE A 50 3.03 -2.22 -1.57
C PHE A 50 3.18 -2.12 -3.08
N ARG A 51 3.49 -0.93 -3.60
CA ARG A 51 3.74 -0.76 -5.04
C ARG A 51 4.90 -1.62 -5.54
N ALA A 52 5.99 -1.69 -4.77
CA ALA A 52 7.14 -2.52 -5.12
C ALA A 52 6.80 -4.02 -5.07
N LEU A 53 6.03 -4.46 -4.07
CA LEU A 53 5.57 -5.85 -3.96
C LEU A 53 4.65 -6.22 -5.11
N GLU A 54 3.65 -5.39 -5.43
CA GLU A 54 2.74 -5.61 -6.56
C GLU A 54 3.51 -5.72 -7.89
N GLN A 55 4.52 -4.88 -8.09
CA GLN A 55 5.37 -4.94 -9.26
C GLN A 55 6.14 -6.27 -9.34
N VAL A 56 6.80 -6.67 -8.25
CA VAL A 56 7.59 -7.91 -8.18
C VAL A 56 6.69 -9.14 -8.33
N GLU A 57 5.51 -9.15 -7.72
CA GLU A 57 4.51 -10.21 -7.87
C GLU A 57 4.03 -10.35 -9.33
N ALA A 58 3.79 -9.24 -10.01
CA ALA A 58 3.43 -9.23 -11.42
C ALA A 58 4.57 -9.79 -12.30
N GLU A 59 5.81 -9.40 -12.04
CA GLU A 59 7.01 -9.92 -12.73
C GLU A 59 7.20 -11.43 -12.51
N MET A 60 6.84 -11.94 -11.32
CA MET A 60 6.88 -13.37 -11.00
C MET A 60 5.66 -14.16 -11.50
N GLY A 61 4.66 -13.50 -12.09
CA GLY A 61 3.40 -14.14 -12.50
C GLY A 61 2.54 -14.60 -11.33
N ILE A 62 2.74 -14.05 -10.12
CA ILE A 62 1.89 -14.34 -8.96
C ILE A 62 0.57 -13.59 -9.13
N PRO A 63 -0.58 -14.29 -9.16
CA PRO A 63 -1.86 -13.62 -9.32
C PRO A 63 -2.15 -12.77 -8.09
N ASN A 64 -2.24 -11.45 -8.28
CA ASN A 64 -2.59 -10.49 -7.24
C ASN A 64 -4.05 -10.71 -6.81
N LYS A 65 -4.25 -11.46 -5.71
CA LYS A 65 -5.59 -11.83 -5.20
C LYS A 65 -6.35 -10.65 -4.59
N VAL A 66 -5.72 -9.48 -4.44
CA VAL A 66 -6.30 -8.32 -3.76
C VAL A 66 -7.20 -7.50 -4.70
N SER A 67 -7.17 -7.72 -6.01
CA SER A 67 -7.95 -6.93 -7.00
C SER A 67 -9.35 -7.46 -7.33
N ARG A 68 -9.97 -8.31 -6.51
CA ARG A 68 -11.37 -8.75 -6.72
C ARG A 68 -12.26 -8.48 -5.51
N SER A 69 -12.55 -7.22 -5.26
CA SER A 69 -13.74 -6.81 -4.50
C SER A 69 -14.18 -5.41 -4.90
N LYS A 70 -14.59 -5.25 -6.15
CA LYS A 70 -15.43 -4.11 -6.59
C LYS A 70 -16.31 -4.39 -7.83
N GLY A 71 -16.43 -5.66 -8.26
CA GLY A 71 -17.18 -6.04 -9.47
C GLY A 71 -18.28 -7.09 -9.30
N ASP A 72 -18.40 -7.74 -8.14
CA ASP A 72 -19.36 -8.85 -7.93
C ASP A 72 -20.79 -8.38 -7.52
N LEU A 73 -21.12 -7.11 -7.81
CA LEU A 73 -22.43 -6.51 -7.46
C LEU A 73 -23.26 -6.08 -8.67
N VAL A 74 -22.83 -6.41 -9.88
CA VAL A 74 -23.63 -6.14 -11.09
C VAL A 74 -23.43 -7.30 -12.04
N HIS A 75 -24.31 -8.31 -11.95
CA HIS A 75 -24.86 -9.13 -13.05
C HIS A 75 -25.51 -10.42 -12.50
N ARG A 76 -26.54 -10.29 -11.68
CA ARG A 76 -27.51 -11.37 -11.48
C ARG A 76 -28.95 -10.85 -11.33
N LYS A 77 -29.42 -10.18 -12.38
CA LYS A 77 -30.82 -10.27 -12.78
C LYS A 77 -30.84 -10.83 -14.20
N LYS A 78 -31.14 -12.14 -14.31
CA LYS A 78 -31.69 -12.68 -15.54
C LYS A 78 -33.23 -12.64 -15.42
N PRO A 79 -33.95 -12.38 -16.52
CA PRO A 79 -35.39 -12.63 -16.60
C PRO A 79 -35.69 -14.13 -16.48
#